data_AF-Q06SD1-F1
#
_entry.id   AF-Q06SD1-F1
#
_cell.length_a   1.000
_cell.length_b   1.000
_cell.length_c   1.000
_cell.angle_alpha   90.00
_cell.angle_beta   90.00
_cell.angle_gamma   90.00
#
_symmetry.space_group_name_H-M   'P 1'
#
loop_
_entity.id
_entity.type
_entity.pdbx_description
1 polymer ?
#
loop_
_entity_poly.entity_id
_entity_poly.type
_entity_poly.pdbx_seq_one_letter_code
_entity_poly.pdbx_strand_id
1 'polypeptide(L)'
;MVTLITELKKIVEDRGHELVHFKVGKKNPDSVPQVSIIQLKCTHCGNSWATRLQVYLSRTSTSGGCRQCYTKNLQNPKLYPNSPFQQRQDTLDRPARRAGVQKLRNTNKKGQYASIRSREDLIKFLQQNSNKHNDYVLPLVLRDTNFPKRRNELPPGQYSFHHVIPLHDKGSPDSWNLIYVTKEEHYVVHKLRFEVYKQQGDSMAIRATQSDFEKVSNPASSEEILEARETAKKLSRRRTLLLRRNPQTLRAIQEGMLWRHERTGVSVLIKPDSVETIQDIKELLIANLPEEDWDRQKMLSNISSSNNYIRQHVDTVFKTDDFKIKKPRQRAYGFVVQSLNFGKNNF
;
A
#
# COMPACT_ATOMS: atom_id res chain seq x y z
N MET A 1 -4.66 -42.26 7.00
CA MET A 1 -4.79 -41.40 8.21
C MET A 1 -3.53 -41.38 9.09
N VAL A 2 -2.89 -42.53 9.39
CA VAL A 2 -1.69 -42.62 10.26
C VAL A 2 -0.50 -41.81 9.74
N THR A 3 -0.25 -41.84 8.43
CA THR A 3 0.86 -41.09 7.77
C THR A 3 0.68 -39.58 7.94
N LEU A 4 -0.53 -39.07 7.72
CA LEU A 4 -0.85 -37.65 7.84
C LEU A 4 -0.68 -37.11 9.28
N ILE A 5 -1.06 -37.90 10.29
CA ILE A 5 -0.91 -37.49 11.70
C ILE A 5 0.58 -37.44 12.07
N THR A 6 1.39 -38.36 11.56
CA THR A 6 2.83 -38.41 11.81
C THR A 6 3.55 -37.21 11.20
N GLU A 7 3.24 -36.88 9.94
CA GLU A 7 3.76 -35.68 9.28
C GLU A 7 3.32 -34.39 9.98
N LEU A 8 2.05 -34.32 10.40
CA LEU A 8 1.54 -33.16 11.14
C LEU A 8 2.26 -32.99 12.48
N LYS A 9 2.47 -34.08 13.24
CA LYS A 9 3.22 -34.04 14.50
C LYS A 9 4.63 -33.49 14.28
N LYS A 10 5.33 -33.95 13.24
CA LYS A 10 6.66 -33.45 12.88
C LYS A 10 6.64 -31.95 12.57
N ILE A 11 5.71 -31.47 11.74
CA ILE A 11 5.58 -30.03 11.42
C ILE A 11 5.24 -29.21 12.68
N VAL A 12 4.43 -29.76 13.59
CA VAL A 12 4.07 -29.12 14.86
C VAL A 12 5.29 -29.00 15.78
N GLU A 13 6.07 -30.07 15.90
CA GLU A 13 7.30 -30.13 16.67
C GLU A 13 8.40 -29.21 16.10
N ASP A 14 8.65 -29.24 14.79
CA ASP A 14 9.60 -28.38 14.09
C ASP A 14 9.32 -26.88 14.32
N ARG A 15 8.08 -26.54 14.64
CA ARG A 15 7.62 -25.17 14.93
C ARG A 15 7.61 -24.82 16.42
N GLY A 16 8.10 -25.71 17.29
CA GLY A 16 8.14 -25.51 18.74
C GLY A 16 6.77 -25.60 19.40
N HIS A 17 5.92 -26.50 18.92
CA HIS A 17 4.57 -26.72 19.43
C HIS A 17 4.31 -28.20 19.73
N GLU A 18 3.27 -28.45 20.51
CA GLU A 18 2.73 -29.76 20.85
C GLU A 18 1.30 -29.86 20.32
N LEU A 19 0.96 -30.97 19.66
CA LEU A 19 -0.39 -31.24 19.17
C LEU A 19 -1.23 -31.87 20.30
N VAL A 20 -2.03 -31.05 20.98
CA VAL A 20 -2.87 -31.48 22.12
C VAL A 20 -4.10 -32.25 21.67
N HIS A 21 -4.78 -31.74 20.64
CA HIS A 21 -6.02 -32.35 20.16
C HIS A 21 -6.19 -32.14 18.66
N PHE A 22 -6.72 -33.16 17.98
CA PHE A 22 -6.97 -33.15 16.55
C PHE A 22 -8.40 -33.62 16.27
N LYS A 23 -9.24 -32.72 15.74
CA LYS A 23 -10.64 -33.04 15.41
C LYS A 23 -10.81 -33.09 13.89
N VAL A 24 -11.02 -34.31 13.37
CA VAL A 24 -11.33 -34.56 11.96
C VAL A 24 -12.81 -34.24 11.72
N GLY A 25 -13.11 -33.44 10.69
CA GLY A 25 -14.50 -33.24 10.25
C GLY A 25 -15.10 -34.54 9.70
N LYS A 26 -16.39 -34.78 9.89
CA LYS A 26 -17.10 -36.03 9.53
C LYS A 26 -17.10 -36.43 8.03
N LYS A 27 -16.38 -35.75 7.15
CA LYS A 27 -16.40 -36.02 5.69
C LYS A 27 -15.01 -36.42 5.19
N ASN A 28 -14.94 -37.70 4.79
CA ASN A 28 -13.89 -38.38 4.04
C ASN A 28 -12.54 -38.60 4.79
N PRO A 29 -12.26 -39.82 5.30
CA PRO A 29 -11.06 -40.13 6.07
C PRO A 29 -9.75 -40.09 5.25
N ASP A 30 -9.84 -40.11 3.92
CA ASP A 30 -8.69 -40.22 3.01
C ASP A 30 -8.16 -38.88 2.47
N SER A 31 -8.84 -37.77 2.78
CA SER A 31 -8.40 -36.43 2.39
C SER A 31 -8.31 -35.53 3.61
N VAL A 32 -7.32 -34.64 3.68
CA VAL A 32 -7.19 -33.65 4.76
C VAL A 32 -8.49 -32.83 4.79
N PRO A 33 -9.35 -32.95 5.81
CA PRO A 33 -10.61 -32.23 5.77
C PRO A 33 -10.29 -30.74 5.87
N GLN A 34 -10.79 -29.94 4.92
CA GLN A 34 -10.64 -28.47 4.90
C GLN A 34 -11.09 -27.79 6.21
N VAL A 35 -11.89 -28.49 7.03
CA VAL A 35 -12.51 -27.98 8.27
C VAL A 35 -11.86 -28.55 9.54
N SER A 36 -10.70 -29.21 9.45
CA SER A 36 -10.05 -29.77 10.63
C SER A 36 -9.55 -28.67 11.56
N ILE A 37 -9.94 -28.73 12.83
CA ILE A 37 -9.45 -27.84 13.89
C ILE A 37 -8.41 -28.61 14.69
N ILE A 38 -7.26 -27.98 14.91
CA ILE A 38 -6.16 -28.51 15.71
C ILE A 38 -6.00 -27.63 16.95
N GLN A 39 -5.78 -28.26 18.09
CA GLN A 39 -5.42 -27.59 19.33
C GLN A 39 -3.92 -27.79 19.56
N LEU A 40 -3.22 -26.68 19.69
CA LEU A 40 -1.78 -26.63 19.83
C LEU A 40 -1.42 -26.01 21.18
N LYS A 41 -0.31 -26.44 21.75
CA LYS A 41 0.32 -25.83 22.92
C LYS A 41 1.74 -25.44 22.54
N CYS A 42 2.16 -24.22 22.86
CA CYS A 42 3.54 -23.81 22.59
C CYS A 42 4.47 -24.43 23.63
N THR A 43 5.55 -25.08 23.20
CA THR A 43 6.52 -25.67 24.12
C THR A 43 7.34 -24.60 24.85
N HIS A 44 7.46 -23.39 24.28
CA HIS A 44 8.24 -22.30 24.87
C HIS A 44 7.47 -21.46 25.90
N CYS A 45 6.21 -21.10 25.66
CA CYS A 45 5.44 -20.24 26.58
C CYS A 45 4.25 -20.94 27.23
N GLY A 46 4.00 -22.22 26.92
CA GLY A 46 2.87 -22.98 27.45
C GLY A 46 1.49 -22.56 26.91
N ASN A 47 1.40 -21.46 26.15
CA ASN A 47 0.12 -20.97 25.66
C ASN A 47 -0.54 -21.96 24.71
N SER A 48 -1.82 -22.23 24.94
CA SER A 48 -2.62 -23.12 24.11
C SER A 48 -3.58 -22.34 23.20
N TRP A 49 -3.79 -22.80 21.97
CA TRP A 49 -4.76 -22.20 21.06
C TRP A 49 -5.32 -23.22 20.07
N ALA A 50 -6.51 -22.95 19.55
CA ALA A 50 -7.11 -23.71 18.46
C ALA A 50 -6.95 -22.96 17.14
N THR A 51 -6.71 -23.68 16.04
CA THR A 51 -6.67 -23.11 14.70
C THR A 51 -7.12 -24.12 13.64
N ARG A 52 -7.43 -23.65 12.43
CA ARG A 52 -7.71 -24.54 11.31
C ARG A 52 -6.40 -25.13 10.79
N LEU A 53 -6.37 -26.44 10.54
CA LEU A 53 -5.19 -27.15 10.05
C LEU A 53 -4.58 -26.48 8.81
N GLN A 54 -5.41 -26.15 7.81
CA GLN A 54 -4.95 -25.48 6.60
C GLN A 54 -4.27 -24.13 6.88
N VAL A 55 -4.81 -23.34 7.82
CA VAL A 55 -4.24 -22.04 8.20
C VAL A 55 -2.90 -22.24 8.92
N TYR A 56 -2.78 -23.31 9.71
CA TYR A 56 -1.51 -23.65 10.33
C TYR A 56 -0.48 -24.05 9.27
N LEU A 57 -0.81 -25.00 8.40
CA LEU A 57 0.11 -25.49 7.36
C LEU A 57 0.52 -24.40 6.36
N SER A 58 -0.42 -23.54 5.93
CA SER A 58 -0.18 -22.51 4.91
C SER A 58 0.61 -21.29 5.40
N ARG A 59 1.00 -21.22 6.68
CA ARG A 59 1.85 -20.13 7.19
C ARG A 59 3.27 -20.28 6.65
N THR A 60 3.57 -19.54 5.59
CA THR A 60 4.90 -19.51 4.96
C THR A 60 5.72 -18.26 5.27
N SER A 61 5.12 -17.15 5.77
CA SER A 61 5.75 -15.84 5.55
C SER A 61 6.11 -14.95 6.76
N THR A 62 5.69 -15.20 8.01
CA THR A 62 6.05 -14.26 9.12
C THR A 62 6.29 -14.84 10.51
N SER A 63 5.74 -16.01 10.85
CA SER A 63 6.17 -16.76 12.04
C SER A 63 5.71 -18.22 11.93
N GLY A 64 6.66 -19.15 11.92
CA GLY A 64 6.38 -20.57 12.04
C GLY A 64 5.91 -20.94 13.45
N GLY A 65 6.37 -20.19 14.46
CA GLY A 65 6.09 -20.45 15.87
C GLY A 65 4.86 -19.75 16.45
N CYS A 66 4.77 -19.78 17.79
CA CYS A 66 3.61 -19.28 18.53
C CYS A 66 3.46 -17.77 18.42
N ARG A 67 2.22 -17.29 18.22
CA ARG A 67 1.92 -15.84 18.11
C ARG A 67 2.26 -15.08 19.40
N GLN A 68 2.03 -15.68 20.57
CA GLN A 68 2.40 -15.03 21.83
C GLN A 68 3.92 -14.91 21.97
N CYS A 69 4.68 -15.95 21.61
CA CYS A 69 6.14 -15.87 21.57
C CYS A 69 6.62 -14.85 20.54
N TYR A 70 6.04 -14.81 19.34
CA TYR A 70 6.36 -13.77 18.35
C TYR A 70 6.21 -12.35 18.90
N THR A 71 5.25 -12.13 19.81
CA THR A 71 5.05 -10.84 20.48
C THR A 71 5.88 -10.64 21.75
N LYS A 72 6.32 -11.70 22.44
CA LYS A 72 6.88 -11.63 23.81
C LYS A 72 8.25 -12.28 24.00
N ASN A 73 8.61 -13.31 23.23
CA ASN A 73 9.81 -14.13 23.42
C ASN A 73 10.75 -14.07 22.20
N LEU A 74 11.93 -13.53 22.46
CA LEU A 74 12.75 -12.72 21.56
C LEU A 74 13.95 -13.43 20.97
N GLN A 75 14.14 -14.72 21.25
CA GLN A 75 15.50 -15.29 21.20
C GLN A 75 15.73 -16.35 20.12
N ASN A 76 14.74 -16.72 19.30
CA ASN A 76 14.94 -17.73 18.26
C ASN A 76 14.74 -17.18 16.83
N PRO A 77 15.81 -16.74 16.14
CA PRO A 77 15.76 -16.22 14.78
C PRO A 77 15.22 -17.22 13.75
N LYS A 78 15.38 -18.53 13.99
CA LYS A 78 14.87 -19.56 13.08
C LYS A 78 13.34 -19.64 13.08
N LEU A 79 12.70 -19.38 14.22
CA LEU A 79 11.24 -19.46 14.36
C LEU A 79 10.52 -18.12 14.07
N TYR A 80 11.21 -16.99 14.27
CA TYR A 80 10.62 -15.65 14.22
C TYR A 80 11.48 -14.61 13.46
N PRO A 81 11.86 -14.86 12.19
CA PRO A 81 12.83 -14.02 11.46
C PRO A 81 12.35 -12.59 11.20
N ASN A 82 11.04 -12.33 11.26
CA ASN A 82 10.43 -11.03 10.96
C ASN A 82 9.77 -10.38 12.19
N SER A 83 10.17 -10.75 13.41
CA SER A 83 9.51 -10.23 14.61
C SER A 83 9.63 -8.70 14.74
N PRO A 84 8.59 -7.96 15.19
CA PRO A 84 8.65 -6.51 15.34
C PRO A 84 9.71 -6.06 16.34
N PHE A 85 10.05 -6.93 17.30
CA PHE A 85 11.11 -6.66 18.26
C PHE A 85 12.49 -6.75 17.61
N GLN A 86 12.74 -7.75 16.75
CA GLN A 86 14.00 -7.83 16.01
C GLN A 86 14.17 -6.64 15.07
N GLN A 87 13.10 -6.21 14.39
CA GLN A 87 13.14 -4.96 13.61
C GLN A 87 13.49 -3.73 14.47
N ARG A 88 13.06 -3.69 15.74
CA ARG A 88 13.47 -2.65 16.70
C ARG A 88 14.93 -2.80 17.11
N GLN A 89 15.40 -4.01 17.41
CA GLN A 89 16.79 -4.26 17.79
C GLN A 89 17.74 -3.93 16.64
N ASP A 90 17.47 -4.38 15.42
CA ASP A 90 18.22 -3.98 14.22
C ASP A 90 18.21 -2.45 14.02
N THR A 91 17.12 -1.78 14.41
CA THR A 91 17.03 -0.32 14.37
C THR A 91 17.85 0.36 15.47
N LEU A 92 17.97 -0.25 16.65
CA LEU A 92 18.79 0.23 17.77
C LEU A 92 20.29 -0.06 17.57
N ASP A 93 20.61 -1.22 16.98
CA ASP A 93 21.96 -1.66 16.66
C ASP A 93 22.52 -0.96 15.41
N ARG A 94 21.65 -0.39 14.57
CA ARG A 94 22.08 0.53 13.52
C ARG A 94 22.86 1.67 14.16
N PRO A 95 24.10 1.95 13.72
CA PRO A 95 24.86 3.06 14.25
C PRO A 95 24.01 4.33 14.13
N ALA A 96 23.91 5.08 15.23
CA ALA A 96 23.08 6.28 15.28
C ALA A 96 23.35 7.15 14.05
N ARG A 97 22.31 7.69 13.38
CA ARG A 97 22.46 8.59 12.21
C ARG A 97 23.50 9.70 12.43
N ARG A 98 23.75 10.11 13.68
CA ARG A 98 24.80 11.07 14.09
C ARG A 98 26.24 10.59 13.83
N ALA A 99 26.53 9.29 13.88
CA ALA A 99 27.82 8.74 13.49
C ALA A 99 28.14 9.07 12.03
N GLY A 100 27.11 9.12 11.17
CA GLY A 100 27.24 9.57 9.78
C GLY A 100 27.69 11.04 9.68
N VAL A 101 27.08 11.94 10.45
CA VAL A 101 27.44 13.38 10.46
C VAL A 101 28.87 13.59 10.98
N GLN A 102 29.24 12.94 12.08
CA GLN A 102 30.61 13.07 12.61
C GLN A 102 31.65 12.46 11.66
N LYS A 103 31.34 11.34 11.01
CA LYS A 103 32.18 10.75 9.97
C LYS A 103 32.33 11.71 8.79
N LEU A 104 31.24 12.33 8.32
CA LEU A 104 31.28 13.34 7.25
C LEU A 104 32.15 14.55 7.65
N ARG A 105 31.99 15.07 8.88
CA ARG A 105 32.84 16.14 9.42
C ARG A 105 34.31 15.75 9.45
N ASN A 106 34.63 14.54 9.90
CA ASN A 106 36.02 14.04 9.93
C ASN A 106 36.59 13.84 8.52
N THR A 107 35.79 13.40 7.55
CA THR A 107 36.19 13.30 6.14
C THR A 107 36.44 14.68 5.53
N ASN A 108 35.59 15.67 5.84
CA ASN A 108 35.75 17.05 5.38
C ASN A 108 37.05 17.69 5.91
N LYS A 109 37.42 17.45 7.17
CA LYS A 109 38.69 17.93 7.76
C LYS A 109 39.95 17.49 7.00
N LYS A 110 39.87 16.46 6.16
CA LYS A 110 40.97 15.97 5.31
C LYS A 110 40.75 16.23 3.82
N GLY A 111 39.65 16.89 3.45
CA GLY A 111 39.28 17.16 2.06
C GLY A 111 39.89 18.45 1.52
N GLN A 112 39.71 18.70 0.22
CA GLN A 112 40.16 19.93 -0.45
C GLN A 112 39.51 21.21 0.09
N TYR A 113 38.39 21.08 0.81
CA TYR A 113 37.65 22.19 1.42
C TYR A 113 37.85 22.30 2.93
N ALA A 114 38.85 21.61 3.51
CA ALA A 114 39.09 21.58 4.96
C ALA A 114 39.42 22.96 5.57
N SER A 115 39.87 23.90 4.75
CA SER A 115 40.16 25.29 5.15
C SER A 115 38.90 26.14 5.32
N ILE A 116 37.77 25.73 4.73
CA ILE A 116 36.51 26.47 4.81
C ILE A 116 35.79 26.06 6.09
N ARG A 117 35.74 26.96 7.08
CA ARG A 117 35.15 26.67 8.40
C ARG A 117 34.00 27.61 8.75
N SER A 118 33.87 28.71 8.06
CA SER A 118 32.79 29.68 8.23
C SER A 118 32.12 30.06 6.91
N ARG A 119 31.07 30.88 7.02
CA ARG A 119 30.37 31.42 5.84
C ARG A 119 31.25 32.42 5.10
N GLU A 120 32.04 33.20 5.82
CA GLU A 120 32.99 34.17 5.29
C GLU A 120 34.09 33.48 4.48
N ASP A 121 34.62 32.36 5.00
CA ASP A 121 35.57 31.52 4.26
C ASP A 121 34.94 30.99 2.96
N LEU A 122 33.69 30.56 3.00
CA LEU A 122 32.96 30.07 1.83
C LEU A 122 32.78 31.18 0.80
N ILE A 123 32.39 32.38 1.21
CA ILE A 123 32.25 33.55 0.34
C ILE A 123 33.59 33.86 -0.33
N LYS A 124 34.67 33.93 0.44
CA LYS A 124 36.02 34.18 -0.07
C LYS A 124 36.44 33.10 -1.07
N PHE A 125 36.17 31.82 -0.77
CA PHE A 125 36.44 30.71 -1.67
C PHE A 125 35.69 30.86 -3.00
N LEU A 126 34.39 31.17 -2.96
CA LEU A 126 33.57 31.36 -4.17
C LEU A 126 34.09 32.53 -5.02
N GLN A 127 34.50 33.64 -4.39
CA GLN A 127 35.08 34.80 -5.07
C GLN A 127 36.43 34.50 -5.72
N GLN A 128 37.29 33.73 -5.04
CA GLN A 128 38.63 33.39 -5.55
C GLN A 128 38.62 32.32 -6.64
N ASN A 129 37.55 31.52 -6.72
CA ASN A 129 37.41 30.41 -7.66
C ASN A 129 36.24 30.64 -8.62
N SER A 130 36.21 31.79 -9.30
CA SER A 130 35.11 32.17 -10.20
C SER A 130 34.91 31.14 -11.32
N ASN A 131 33.65 30.78 -11.53
CA ASN A 131 33.14 29.96 -12.63
C ASN A 131 31.61 30.09 -12.65
N LYS A 132 30.97 29.63 -13.74
CA LYS A 132 29.51 29.74 -13.93
C LYS A 132 28.68 29.30 -12.71
N HIS A 133 29.09 28.23 -12.01
CA HIS A 133 28.40 27.77 -10.82
C HIS A 133 28.64 28.70 -9.62
N ASN A 134 29.90 29.02 -9.32
CA ASN A 134 30.26 29.82 -8.16
C ASN A 134 29.72 31.25 -8.26
N ASP A 135 29.73 31.83 -9.47
CA ASP A 135 29.20 33.17 -9.73
C ASP A 135 27.68 33.23 -9.53
N TYR A 136 26.96 32.14 -9.85
CA TYR A 136 25.52 32.04 -9.62
C TYR A 136 25.17 31.78 -8.14
N VAL A 137 25.97 30.97 -7.44
CA VAL A 137 25.70 30.60 -6.04
C VAL A 137 26.09 31.70 -5.06
N LEU A 138 27.11 32.51 -5.36
CA LEU A 138 27.55 33.60 -4.49
C LEU A 138 26.42 34.56 -4.07
N PRO A 139 25.60 35.14 -4.96
CA PRO A 139 24.47 35.98 -4.56
C PRO A 139 23.41 35.23 -3.74
N LEU A 140 23.22 33.92 -3.97
CA LEU A 140 22.30 33.11 -3.16
C LEU A 140 22.81 32.94 -1.72
N VAL A 141 24.12 32.75 -1.54
CA VAL A 141 24.77 32.70 -0.23
C VAL A 141 24.65 34.04 0.50
N LEU A 142 24.88 35.15 -0.21
CA LEU A 142 24.74 36.50 0.34
C LEU A 142 23.29 36.87 0.67
N ARG A 143 22.31 36.31 -0.05
CA ARG A 143 20.89 36.45 0.29
C ARG A 143 20.52 35.65 1.54
N ASP A 144 21.07 34.43 1.67
CA ASP A 144 20.73 33.50 2.74
C ASP A 144 21.09 34.03 4.14
N THR A 145 22.12 34.89 4.25
CA THR A 145 22.50 35.54 5.52
C THR A 145 21.36 36.38 6.12
N ASN A 146 20.45 36.87 5.28
CA ASN A 146 19.31 37.70 5.65
C ASN A 146 17.97 36.93 5.61
N PHE A 147 17.98 35.64 5.33
CA PHE A 147 16.76 34.87 5.12
C PHE A 147 16.05 34.55 6.46
N PRO A 148 14.70 34.57 6.50
CA PRO A 148 13.96 34.23 7.70
C PRO A 148 14.33 32.83 8.19
N LYS A 149 14.90 32.75 9.39
CA LYS A 149 15.36 31.50 10.00
C LYS A 149 14.22 30.54 10.37
N ARG A 150 12.96 30.98 10.28
CA ARG A 150 11.79 30.19 10.66
C ARG A 150 11.18 29.54 9.42
N ARG A 151 11.29 28.21 9.36
CA ARG A 151 10.70 27.35 8.31
C ARG A 151 9.20 27.58 8.07
N ASN A 152 8.48 28.10 9.07
CA ASN A 152 7.04 28.33 9.02
C ASN A 152 6.65 29.60 8.26
N GLU A 153 7.59 30.49 7.97
CA GLU A 153 7.33 31.77 7.28
C GLU A 153 7.37 31.62 5.75
N LEU A 154 7.72 30.43 5.26
CA LEU A 154 7.97 30.17 3.86
C LEU A 154 6.88 29.27 3.29
N PRO A 155 6.35 29.56 2.09
CA PRO A 155 5.36 28.71 1.46
C PRO A 155 5.81 27.25 1.41
N PRO A 156 4.99 26.31 1.93
CA PRO A 156 5.36 24.92 1.99
C PRO A 156 5.59 24.37 0.58
N GLY A 157 6.71 23.67 0.39
CA GLY A 157 7.02 22.97 -0.85
C GLY A 157 7.61 23.81 -1.98
N GLN A 158 7.84 25.12 -1.80
CA GLN A 158 8.51 25.98 -2.80
C GLN A 158 10.04 26.03 -2.63
N TYR A 159 10.53 25.72 -1.43
CA TYR A 159 11.94 25.87 -1.10
C TYR A 159 12.58 24.57 -0.61
N SER A 160 13.90 24.53 -0.66
CA SER A 160 14.71 23.40 -0.22
C SER A 160 16.09 23.84 0.27
N PHE A 161 16.71 23.00 1.10
CA PHE A 161 18.10 23.18 1.50
C PHE A 161 19.02 22.63 0.41
N HIS A 162 20.01 23.43 0.02
CA HIS A 162 21.06 23.03 -0.90
C HIS A 162 22.42 23.13 -0.21
N HIS A 163 23.27 22.12 -0.43
CA HIS A 163 24.67 22.19 0.02
C HIS A 163 25.50 22.85 -1.08
N VAL A 164 26.07 24.02 -0.81
CA VAL A 164 26.90 24.77 -1.79
C VAL A 164 28.05 23.91 -2.29
N ILE A 165 28.72 23.22 -1.37
CA ILE A 165 29.68 22.17 -1.64
C ILE A 165 29.00 20.82 -1.29
N PRO A 166 28.71 19.93 -2.26
CA PRO A 166 28.01 18.69 -1.99
C PRO A 166 28.76 17.75 -1.05
N LEU A 167 28.00 16.96 -0.28
CA LEU A 167 28.56 15.98 0.64
C LEU A 167 29.40 14.90 -0.07
N HIS A 168 29.00 14.49 -1.29
CA HIS A 168 29.77 13.53 -2.08
C HIS A 168 31.11 14.08 -2.55
N ASP A 169 31.24 15.41 -2.66
CA ASP A 169 32.48 16.12 -2.98
C ASP A 169 33.24 16.55 -1.71
N LYS A 170 33.02 15.85 -0.59
CA LYS A 170 33.61 16.14 0.73
C LYS A 170 33.22 17.52 1.30
N GLY A 171 32.10 18.10 0.89
CA GLY A 171 31.51 19.28 1.53
C GLY A 171 31.09 19.01 2.98
N SER A 172 31.05 20.06 3.80
CA SER A 172 30.67 19.93 5.21
C SER A 172 29.14 19.81 5.35
N PRO A 173 28.62 18.98 6.28
CA PRO A 173 27.20 18.98 6.63
C PRO A 173 26.81 20.17 7.54
N ASP A 174 27.74 21.06 7.86
CA ASP A 174 27.50 22.20 8.75
C ASP A 174 26.68 23.31 8.08
N SER A 175 26.01 24.11 8.91
CA SER A 175 25.07 25.14 8.45
C SER A 175 25.71 26.21 7.56
N TRP A 176 27.01 26.48 7.70
CA TRP A 176 27.70 27.44 6.82
C TRP A 176 27.78 26.99 5.36
N ASN A 177 27.61 25.69 5.08
CA ASN A 177 27.62 25.11 3.74
C ASN A 177 26.21 24.90 3.18
N LEU A 178 25.18 25.20 3.97
CA LEU A 178 23.78 25.08 3.58
C LEU A 178 23.22 26.44 3.17
N ILE A 179 22.45 26.49 2.10
CA ILE A 179 21.67 27.68 1.71
C ILE A 179 20.23 27.29 1.44
N TYR A 180 19.34 28.24 1.64
CA TYR A 180 17.94 28.12 1.31
C TYR A 180 17.68 28.68 -0.09
N VAL A 181 17.16 27.82 -0.96
CA VAL A 181 16.93 28.11 -2.38
C VAL A 181 15.54 27.66 -2.78
N THR A 182 14.95 28.33 -3.77
CA THR A 182 13.73 27.82 -4.40
C THR A 182 14.03 26.50 -5.12
N LYS A 183 13.00 25.72 -5.44
CA LYS A 183 13.19 24.48 -6.21
C LYS A 183 13.80 24.73 -7.59
N GLU A 184 13.48 25.86 -8.21
CA GLU A 184 14.02 26.27 -9.50
C GLU A 184 15.50 26.59 -9.37
N GLU A 185 15.86 27.40 -8.39
CA GLU A 185 17.25 27.72 -8.08
C GLU A 185 18.03 26.43 -7.77
N HIS A 186 17.48 25.51 -6.98
CA HIS A 186 18.13 24.24 -6.66
C HIS A 186 18.44 23.42 -7.93
N TYR A 187 17.48 23.32 -8.85
CA TYR A 187 17.67 22.66 -10.14
C TYR A 187 18.77 23.35 -10.97
N VAL A 188 18.73 24.69 -11.06
CA VAL A 188 19.73 25.48 -11.81
C VAL A 188 21.12 25.30 -11.21
N VAL A 189 21.27 25.32 -9.88
CA VAL A 189 22.57 25.13 -9.22
C VAL A 189 23.15 23.76 -9.58
N HIS A 190 22.37 22.67 -9.49
CA HIS A 190 22.87 21.34 -9.90
C HIS A 190 23.19 21.26 -11.40
N LYS A 191 22.41 21.93 -12.26
CA LYS A 191 22.69 22.00 -13.70
C LYS A 191 24.02 22.69 -13.99
N LEU A 192 24.25 23.87 -13.40
CA LEU A 192 25.50 24.62 -13.54
C LEU A 192 26.67 23.85 -12.95
N ARG A 193 26.47 23.20 -11.80
CA ARG A 193 27.50 22.38 -11.17
C ARG A 193 27.91 21.19 -12.04
N PHE A 194 26.92 20.47 -12.59
CA PHE A 194 27.19 19.38 -13.53
C PHE A 194 27.91 19.90 -14.78
N GLU A 195 27.55 21.07 -15.29
CA GLU A 195 28.23 21.70 -16.42
C GLU A 195 29.72 21.92 -16.15
N VAL A 196 30.06 22.48 -14.98
CA VAL A 196 31.44 22.84 -14.59
C VAL A 196 32.27 21.62 -14.18
N TYR A 197 31.75 20.75 -13.30
CA TYR A 197 32.55 19.69 -12.65
C TYR A 197 32.30 18.28 -13.19
N LYS A 198 31.27 18.08 -14.04
CA LYS A 198 30.89 16.78 -14.64
C LYS A 198 30.69 15.64 -13.63
N GLN A 199 30.31 15.95 -12.39
CA GLN A 199 30.12 14.95 -11.33
C GLN A 199 28.78 14.21 -11.48
N GLN A 200 28.80 12.88 -11.45
CA GLN A 200 27.59 12.06 -11.59
C GLN A 200 26.53 12.32 -10.50
N GLY A 201 26.96 12.70 -9.29
CA GLY A 201 26.07 13.10 -8.19
C GLY A 201 25.12 14.23 -8.59
N ASP A 202 25.63 15.23 -9.32
CA ASP A 202 24.83 16.36 -9.79
C ASP A 202 23.85 15.94 -10.90
N SER A 203 24.24 15.04 -11.80
CA SER A 203 23.31 14.49 -12.80
C SER A 203 22.10 13.79 -12.17
N MET A 204 22.32 13.02 -11.09
CA MET A 204 21.23 12.39 -10.35
C MET A 204 20.36 13.42 -9.62
N ALA A 205 20.98 14.46 -9.05
CA ALA A 205 20.26 15.54 -8.39
C ALA A 205 19.40 16.36 -9.36
N ILE A 206 19.87 16.61 -10.59
CA ILE A 206 19.08 17.23 -11.68
C ILE A 206 17.82 16.41 -11.93
N ARG A 207 17.94 15.09 -12.12
CA ARG A 207 16.77 14.22 -12.35
C ARG A 207 15.78 14.25 -11.18
N ALA A 208 16.30 14.27 -9.95
CA ALA A 208 15.47 14.31 -8.75
C ALA A 208 14.72 15.65 -8.61
N THR A 209 15.37 16.76 -8.94
CA THR A 209 14.83 18.13 -8.84
C THR A 209 14.02 18.56 -10.05
N GLN A 210 14.16 17.88 -11.20
CA GLN A 210 13.45 18.21 -12.44
C GLN A 210 11.93 18.16 -12.27
N SER A 211 11.38 17.10 -11.67
CA SER A 211 9.93 16.98 -11.44
C SER A 211 9.39 18.05 -10.49
N ASP A 212 10.25 18.63 -9.67
CA ASP A 212 9.91 19.71 -8.75
C ASP A 212 9.96 21.06 -9.46
N PHE A 213 10.95 21.27 -10.33
CA PHE A 213 11.03 22.42 -11.22
C PHE A 213 9.83 22.49 -12.19
N GLU A 214 9.45 21.38 -12.81
CA GLU A 214 8.33 21.30 -13.76
C GLU A 214 7.00 21.68 -13.09
N LYS A 215 6.78 21.25 -11.84
CA LYS A 215 5.57 21.61 -11.07
C LYS A 215 5.47 23.10 -10.77
N VAL A 216 6.59 23.75 -10.45
CA VAL A 216 6.57 25.19 -10.13
C VAL A 216 6.51 26.03 -11.39
N SER A 217 7.18 25.59 -12.46
CA SER A 217 7.21 26.32 -13.74
C SER A 217 5.87 26.27 -14.49
N ASN A 218 5.04 25.25 -14.24
CA ASN A 218 3.74 25.11 -14.87
C ASN A 218 2.66 24.72 -13.83
N PRO A 219 2.13 25.68 -13.05
CA PRO A 219 1.16 25.39 -11.99
C PRO A 219 -0.14 24.79 -12.53
N ALA A 220 -0.55 25.14 -13.75
CA ALA A 220 -1.70 24.53 -14.43
C ALA A 220 -1.51 23.01 -14.63
N SER A 221 -0.28 22.59 -14.97
CA SER A 221 0.04 21.16 -15.07
C SER A 221 -0.03 20.43 -13.73
N SER A 222 0.20 21.12 -12.60
CA SER A 222 0.17 20.46 -11.30
C SER A 222 -1.23 19.97 -10.94
N GLU A 223 -2.27 20.73 -11.30
CA GLU A 223 -3.66 20.37 -11.06
C GLU A 223 -4.11 19.25 -12.01
N GLU A 224 -3.76 19.34 -13.29
CA GLU A 224 -3.97 18.27 -14.28
C GLU A 224 -3.24 16.97 -13.91
N ILE A 225 -1.99 17.05 -13.42
CA ILE A 225 -1.21 15.89 -12.95
C ILE A 225 -1.84 15.30 -11.69
N LEU A 226 -2.37 16.14 -10.80
CA LEU A 226 -3.07 15.67 -9.60
C LEU A 226 -4.35 14.92 -9.99
N GLU A 227 -5.15 15.50 -10.89
CA GLU A 227 -6.37 14.92 -11.42
C GLU A 227 -6.09 13.62 -12.19
N ALA A 228 -5.07 13.60 -13.04
CA ALA A 228 -4.62 12.40 -13.75
C ALA A 228 -4.17 11.31 -12.78
N ARG A 229 -3.46 11.66 -11.70
CA ARG A 229 -3.07 10.71 -10.64
C ARG A 229 -4.27 10.19 -9.87
N GLU A 230 -5.25 11.03 -9.55
CA GLU A 230 -6.47 10.58 -8.90
C GLU A 230 -7.28 9.66 -9.81
N THR A 231 -7.39 10.00 -11.08
CA THR A 231 -8.04 9.20 -12.11
C THR A 231 -7.34 7.85 -12.27
N ALA A 232 -6.01 7.83 -12.37
CA ALA A 232 -5.23 6.59 -12.43
C ALA A 232 -5.37 5.75 -11.16
N LYS A 233 -5.42 6.37 -9.98
CA LYS A 233 -5.70 5.67 -8.71
C LYS A 233 -7.11 5.09 -8.69
N LYS A 234 -8.13 5.83 -9.15
CA LYS A 234 -9.51 5.35 -9.29
C LYS A 234 -9.57 4.16 -10.25
N LEU A 235 -8.93 4.23 -11.42
CA LEU A 235 -8.85 3.15 -12.40
C LEU A 235 -8.08 1.93 -11.87
N SER A 236 -6.96 2.13 -11.19
CA SER A 236 -6.18 1.03 -10.58
C SER A 236 -6.97 0.33 -9.46
N ARG A 237 -7.67 1.09 -8.61
CA ARG A 237 -8.60 0.55 -7.62
C ARG A 237 -9.74 -0.21 -8.30
N ARG A 238 -10.32 0.33 -9.38
CA ARG A 238 -11.36 -0.31 -10.20
C ARG A 238 -10.88 -1.66 -10.74
N ARG A 239 -9.70 -1.71 -11.36
CA ARG A 239 -9.09 -2.94 -11.89
C ARG A 239 -8.82 -3.97 -10.80
N THR A 240 -8.30 -3.54 -9.65
CA THR A 240 -8.01 -4.43 -8.52
C THR A 240 -9.29 -4.97 -7.88
N LEU A 241 -10.35 -4.16 -7.81
CA LEU A 241 -11.66 -4.59 -7.33
C LEU A 241 -12.30 -5.59 -8.31
N LEU A 242 -12.23 -5.33 -9.62
CA LEU A 242 -12.75 -6.22 -10.66
C LEU A 242 -12.07 -7.60 -10.64
N LEU A 243 -10.74 -7.66 -10.49
CA LEU A 243 -9.97 -8.91 -10.41
C LEU A 243 -10.27 -9.75 -9.16
N ARG A 244 -10.83 -9.16 -8.11
CA ARG A 244 -11.24 -9.86 -6.87
C ARG A 244 -12.72 -10.24 -6.86
N ARG A 245 -13.48 -9.89 -7.89
CA ARG A 245 -14.91 -10.18 -7.92
C ARG A 245 -15.16 -11.65 -8.20
N ASN A 246 -16.28 -12.11 -7.66
CA ASN A 246 -16.87 -13.35 -8.11
C ASN A 246 -17.10 -13.24 -9.64
N PRO A 247 -16.62 -14.20 -10.47
CA PRO A 247 -16.80 -14.20 -11.92
C PRO A 247 -18.27 -14.10 -12.36
N GLN A 248 -19.20 -14.72 -11.63
CA GLN A 248 -20.63 -14.67 -11.92
C GLN A 248 -21.19 -13.25 -11.73
N THR A 249 -20.76 -12.53 -10.68
CA THR A 249 -21.16 -11.14 -10.47
C THR A 249 -20.63 -10.23 -11.58
N LEU A 250 -19.38 -10.44 -12.03
CA LEU A 250 -18.81 -9.66 -13.14
C LEU A 250 -19.60 -9.89 -14.43
N ARG A 251 -19.89 -11.16 -14.73
CA ARG A 251 -20.72 -11.54 -15.88
C ARG A 251 -22.09 -10.89 -15.85
N ALA A 252 -22.75 -10.88 -14.70
CA ALA A 252 -24.06 -10.24 -14.54
C ALA A 252 -24.04 -8.74 -14.86
N ILE A 253 -23.00 -8.04 -14.42
CA ILE A 253 -22.83 -6.60 -14.70
C ILE A 253 -22.60 -6.36 -16.19
N GLN A 254 -21.77 -7.19 -16.82
CA GLN A 254 -21.44 -7.08 -18.25
C GLN A 254 -22.59 -7.46 -19.17
N GLU A 255 -23.39 -8.46 -18.81
CA GLU A 255 -24.56 -8.88 -19.59
C GLU A 255 -25.79 -7.99 -19.35
N GLY A 256 -25.82 -7.30 -18.21
CA GLY A 256 -27.01 -6.61 -17.71
C GLY A 256 -28.06 -7.59 -17.17
N MET A 257 -29.06 -7.04 -16.48
CA MET A 257 -30.06 -7.84 -15.77
C MET A 257 -31.39 -7.10 -15.61
N LEU A 258 -32.49 -7.85 -15.60
CA LEU A 258 -33.82 -7.37 -15.23
C LEU A 258 -34.22 -7.95 -13.88
N TRP A 259 -34.51 -7.09 -12.91
CA TRP A 259 -35.01 -7.47 -11.60
C TRP A 259 -36.50 -7.17 -11.51
N ARG A 260 -37.32 -8.15 -11.13
CA ARG A 260 -38.77 -7.97 -10.95
C ARG A 260 -39.17 -8.33 -9.54
N HIS A 261 -39.77 -7.39 -8.83
CA HIS A 261 -40.30 -7.60 -7.49
C HIS A 261 -41.67 -8.27 -7.57
N GLU A 262 -41.82 -9.47 -7.00
CA GLU A 262 -43.03 -10.28 -7.16
C GLU A 262 -44.26 -9.62 -6.52
N ARG A 263 -44.10 -8.99 -5.35
CA ARG A 263 -45.22 -8.41 -4.60
C ARG A 263 -45.72 -7.10 -5.21
N THR A 264 -44.82 -6.19 -5.57
CA THR A 264 -45.19 -4.85 -6.03
C THR A 264 -45.27 -4.74 -7.54
N GLY A 265 -44.79 -5.74 -8.29
CA GLY A 265 -44.68 -5.70 -9.75
C GLY A 265 -43.58 -4.78 -10.29
N VAL A 266 -42.89 -4.02 -9.42
CA VAL A 266 -41.80 -3.11 -9.79
C VAL A 266 -40.71 -3.87 -10.55
N SER A 267 -40.27 -3.30 -11.66
CA SER A 267 -39.20 -3.86 -12.48
C SER A 267 -38.04 -2.86 -12.60
N VAL A 268 -36.82 -3.33 -12.38
CA VAL A 268 -35.58 -2.55 -12.43
C VAL A 268 -34.68 -3.12 -13.50
N LEU A 269 -34.51 -2.36 -14.60
CA LEU A 269 -33.61 -2.70 -15.69
C LEU A 269 -32.21 -2.16 -15.39
N ILE A 270 -31.24 -3.06 -15.29
CA ILE A 270 -29.83 -2.72 -15.15
C ILE A 270 -29.15 -3.03 -16.47
N LYS A 271 -28.72 -1.98 -17.19
CA LYS A 271 -28.07 -2.11 -18.50
C LYS A 271 -26.65 -2.69 -18.34
N PRO A 272 -26.08 -3.32 -19.39
CA PRO A 272 -24.67 -3.69 -19.44
C PRO A 272 -23.77 -2.56 -18.95
N ASP A 273 -22.87 -2.88 -18.00
CA ASP A 273 -21.86 -1.98 -17.43
C ASP A 273 -22.39 -0.67 -16.82
N SER A 274 -23.71 -0.56 -16.55
CA SER A 274 -24.30 0.64 -15.97
C SER A 274 -24.14 0.74 -14.45
N VAL A 275 -23.71 -0.33 -13.81
CA VAL A 275 -23.42 -0.41 -12.38
C VAL A 275 -22.04 -1.02 -12.17
N GLU A 276 -21.37 -0.65 -11.10
CA GLU A 276 -20.06 -1.21 -10.79
C GLU A 276 -20.16 -2.28 -9.72
N THR A 277 -21.03 -2.18 -8.72
CA THR A 277 -20.96 -3.07 -7.56
C THR A 277 -22.31 -3.69 -7.18
N ILE A 278 -22.28 -4.73 -6.35
CA ILE A 278 -23.51 -5.26 -5.72
C ILE A 278 -24.21 -4.19 -4.86
N GLN A 279 -23.46 -3.26 -4.29
CA GLN A 279 -24.02 -2.14 -3.53
C GLN A 279 -24.80 -1.20 -4.46
N ASP A 280 -24.30 -0.92 -5.67
CA ASP A 280 -24.99 -0.09 -6.66
C ASP A 280 -26.30 -0.77 -7.11
N ILE A 281 -26.26 -2.09 -7.33
CA ILE A 281 -27.47 -2.88 -7.63
C ILE A 281 -28.47 -2.73 -6.47
N LYS A 282 -28.02 -2.90 -5.23
CA LYS A 282 -28.86 -2.74 -4.04
C LYS A 282 -29.50 -1.36 -3.98
N GLU A 283 -28.74 -0.30 -4.22
CA GLU A 283 -29.22 1.08 -4.18
C GLU A 283 -30.29 1.33 -5.25
N LEU A 284 -30.10 0.81 -6.47
CA LEU A 284 -31.12 0.86 -7.52
C LEU A 284 -32.39 0.10 -7.12
N LEU A 285 -32.27 -1.08 -6.53
CA LEU A 285 -33.43 -1.84 -6.05
C LEU A 285 -34.19 -1.08 -4.95
N ILE A 286 -33.48 -0.48 -3.99
CA ILE A 286 -34.08 0.33 -2.91
C ILE A 286 -34.79 1.57 -3.48
N ALA A 287 -34.15 2.27 -4.42
CA ALA A 287 -34.66 3.50 -4.99
C ALA A 287 -35.96 3.30 -5.79
N ASN A 288 -36.18 2.09 -6.32
CA ASN A 288 -37.36 1.78 -7.13
C ASN A 288 -38.50 1.11 -6.33
N LEU A 289 -38.28 0.72 -5.07
CA LEU A 289 -39.35 0.18 -4.22
C LEU A 289 -40.15 1.31 -3.53
N PRO A 290 -41.47 1.13 -3.31
CA PRO A 290 -42.26 2.03 -2.49
C PRO A 290 -41.67 2.22 -1.10
N GLU A 291 -41.81 3.41 -0.52
CA GLU A 291 -41.16 3.72 0.75
C GLU A 291 -41.61 2.84 1.92
N GLU A 292 -42.90 2.50 1.91
CA GLU A 292 -43.59 1.65 2.88
C GLU A 292 -43.32 0.14 2.67
N ASP A 293 -42.63 -0.25 1.58
CA ASP A 293 -42.39 -1.65 1.29
C ASP A 293 -41.41 -2.27 2.29
N TRP A 294 -41.82 -3.38 2.91
CA TRP A 294 -41.03 -4.05 3.95
C TRP A 294 -39.66 -4.52 3.46
N ASP A 295 -39.52 -4.93 2.20
CA ASP A 295 -38.25 -5.37 1.63
C ASP A 295 -37.28 -4.20 1.44
N ARG A 296 -37.79 -3.00 1.11
CA ARG A 296 -36.99 -1.75 1.11
C ARG A 296 -36.41 -1.47 2.49
N GLN A 297 -37.27 -1.47 3.53
CA GLN A 297 -36.86 -1.24 4.92
C GLN A 297 -35.86 -2.28 5.42
N LYS A 298 -36.03 -3.54 5.02
CA LYS A 298 -35.12 -4.63 5.34
C LYS A 298 -33.75 -4.50 4.67
N MET A 299 -33.71 -4.01 3.42
CA MET A 299 -32.46 -3.75 2.71
C MET A 299 -31.70 -2.55 3.30
N LEU A 300 -32.40 -1.51 3.73
CA LEU A 300 -31.83 -0.35 4.41
C LEU A 300 -31.22 -0.72 5.77
N SER A 301 -31.97 -1.47 6.59
CA SER A 301 -31.55 -1.84 7.96
C SER A 301 -30.37 -2.83 8.02
N ASN A 302 -30.16 -3.65 6.98
CA ASN A 302 -29.12 -4.70 7.00
C ASN A 302 -28.09 -4.53 5.88
N ILE A 303 -27.15 -3.59 6.03
CA ILE A 303 -26.18 -3.23 4.98
C ILE A 303 -25.39 -4.45 4.48
N SER A 304 -24.68 -5.15 5.38
CA SER A 304 -23.76 -6.23 5.01
C SER A 304 -24.46 -7.52 4.58
N SER A 305 -25.62 -7.85 5.15
CA SER A 305 -26.33 -9.07 4.74
C SER A 305 -27.03 -8.88 3.40
N SER A 306 -27.56 -7.69 3.11
CA SER A 306 -28.29 -7.45 1.85
C SER A 306 -27.43 -7.67 0.63
N ASN A 307 -26.18 -7.18 0.66
CA ASN A 307 -25.24 -7.41 -0.44
C ASN A 307 -24.93 -8.90 -0.64
N ASN A 308 -24.82 -9.68 0.45
CA ASN A 308 -24.60 -11.12 0.33
C ASN A 308 -25.80 -11.85 -0.28
N TYR A 309 -27.02 -11.42 0.05
CA TYR A 309 -28.25 -12.02 -0.48
C TYR A 309 -28.44 -11.71 -1.96
N ILE A 310 -28.26 -10.45 -2.36
CA ILE A 310 -28.30 -10.02 -3.76
C ILE A 310 -27.22 -10.77 -4.55
N ARG A 311 -25.98 -10.81 -4.05
CA ARG A 311 -24.88 -11.55 -4.69
C ARG A 311 -25.21 -13.04 -4.86
N GLN A 312 -25.71 -13.71 -3.82
CA GLN A 312 -26.06 -15.13 -3.92
C GLN A 312 -27.14 -15.41 -4.98
N HIS A 313 -28.08 -14.48 -5.16
CA HIS A 313 -29.12 -14.60 -6.18
C HIS A 313 -28.54 -14.36 -7.58
N VAL A 314 -27.72 -13.32 -7.76
CA VAL A 314 -26.95 -13.08 -8.99
C VAL A 314 -26.11 -14.30 -9.35
N ASP A 315 -25.33 -14.83 -8.42
CA ASP A 315 -24.48 -16.00 -8.64
C ASP A 315 -25.31 -17.22 -9.07
N THR A 316 -26.56 -17.35 -8.57
CA THR A 316 -27.48 -18.43 -8.95
C THR A 316 -27.94 -18.34 -10.40
N VAL A 317 -28.25 -17.13 -10.87
CA VAL A 317 -28.76 -16.90 -12.24
C VAL A 317 -27.63 -16.87 -13.26
N PHE A 318 -26.48 -16.33 -12.91
CA PHE A 318 -25.32 -16.17 -13.80
C PHE A 318 -24.25 -17.24 -13.59
N LYS A 319 -24.62 -18.41 -13.02
CA LYS A 319 -23.69 -19.52 -12.78
C LYS A 319 -23.03 -19.98 -14.09
N THR A 320 -21.78 -20.40 -13.99
CA THR A 320 -21.08 -21.16 -15.03
C THR A 320 -21.22 -22.65 -14.72
N ASP A 321 -21.08 -23.52 -15.73
CA ASP A 321 -21.28 -24.97 -15.57
C ASP A 321 -20.36 -25.58 -14.50
N ASP A 322 -19.16 -25.02 -14.34
CA ASP A 322 -18.18 -25.44 -13.35
C ASP A 322 -18.50 -24.98 -11.91
N PHE A 323 -19.46 -24.07 -11.73
CA PHE A 323 -19.72 -23.44 -10.44
C PHE A 323 -20.87 -24.10 -9.66
N LYS A 324 -20.52 -24.94 -8.69
CA LYS A 324 -21.48 -25.59 -7.79
C LYS A 324 -21.93 -24.69 -6.64
N ILE A 325 -23.17 -24.23 -6.69
CA ILE A 325 -23.78 -23.44 -5.61
C ILE A 325 -24.43 -24.38 -4.60
N LYS A 326 -23.97 -24.35 -3.34
CA LYS A 326 -24.45 -25.27 -2.29
C LYS A 326 -25.93 -25.12 -1.95
N LYS A 327 -26.46 -23.89 -2.06
CA LYS A 327 -27.87 -23.55 -1.78
C LYS A 327 -28.29 -22.43 -2.73
N PRO A 328 -28.81 -22.77 -3.93
CA PRO A 328 -29.26 -21.75 -4.87
C PRO A 328 -30.37 -20.93 -4.24
N ARG A 329 -30.30 -19.61 -4.37
CA ARG A 329 -31.38 -18.72 -3.93
C ARG A 329 -32.24 -18.38 -5.12
N GLN A 330 -33.53 -18.71 -5.04
CA GLN A 330 -34.51 -18.37 -6.06
C GLN A 330 -34.95 -16.90 -6.01
N ARG A 331 -34.69 -16.21 -4.89
CA ARG A 331 -35.11 -14.82 -4.69
C ARG A 331 -34.20 -14.07 -3.71
N ALA A 332 -34.14 -12.75 -3.87
CA ALA A 332 -33.54 -11.82 -2.92
C ALA A 332 -34.50 -10.65 -2.66
N TYR A 333 -35.01 -10.53 -1.43
CA TYR A 333 -35.90 -9.43 -1.02
C TYR A 333 -37.13 -9.26 -1.95
N GLY A 334 -37.83 -10.38 -2.22
CA GLY A 334 -38.99 -10.38 -3.11
C GLY A 334 -38.67 -10.23 -4.61
N PHE A 335 -37.42 -9.95 -4.99
CA PHE A 335 -37.03 -9.87 -6.39
C PHE A 335 -36.60 -11.23 -6.97
N VAL A 336 -36.96 -11.40 -8.24
CA VAL A 336 -36.44 -12.40 -9.17
C VAL A 336 -35.58 -11.69 -10.21
N VAL A 337 -34.42 -12.25 -10.56
CA VAL A 337 -33.51 -11.69 -11.56
C VAL A 337 -33.47 -12.55 -12.83
N GLN A 338 -33.40 -11.89 -13.99
CA GLN A 338 -33.23 -12.52 -15.31
C GLN A 338 -32.05 -11.86 -16.05
N SER A 339 -31.25 -12.66 -16.77
CA SER A 339 -30.19 -12.12 -17.66
C SER A 339 -30.82 -11.51 -18.91
N LEU A 340 -30.32 -10.36 -19.34
CA LEU A 340 -30.76 -9.72 -20.59
C LEU A 340 -30.29 -10.47 -21.84
N ASN A 341 -29.28 -11.35 -21.71
CA ASN A 341 -28.78 -12.18 -22.81
C ASN A 341 -29.43 -13.58 -22.85
N PHE A 342 -30.42 -13.85 -21.99
CA PHE A 342 -31.14 -15.12 -21.95
C PHE A 342 -32.05 -15.26 -23.18
N GLY A 343 -31.47 -15.65 -24.32
CA GLY A 343 -32.19 -15.82 -25.59
C GLY A 343 -31.32 -15.86 -26.85
N LYS A 344 -30.04 -15.48 -26.78
CA LYS A 344 -29.16 -15.47 -27.96
C LYS A 344 -28.51 -16.80 -28.35
N ASN A 345 -28.58 -17.83 -27.49
CA ASN A 345 -27.89 -19.12 -27.70
C ASN A 345 -28.82 -20.35 -27.77
N ASN A 346 -30.14 -20.15 -27.88
CA ASN A 346 -31.13 -21.24 -27.98
C ASN A 346 -31.94 -21.20 -29.29
N PHE A 347 -31.40 -20.59 -30.34
CA PHE A 347 -31.92 -20.66 -31.71
C PHE A 347 -30.80 -21.03 -32.67
#